data_AF-A0AAE1Z798-F1
#
_entry.id   AF-A0AAE1Z798-F1
#
_cell.length_a   1.000
_cell.length_b   1.000
_cell.length_c   1.000
_cell.angle_alpha   90.00
_cell.angle_beta   90.00
_cell.angle_gamma   90.00
#
_symmetry.space_group_name_H-M   'P 1'
#
loop_
_entity.id
_entity.type
_entity.pdbx_description
1 polymer ?
#
loop_
_entity_poly.entity_id
_entity_poly.type
_entity_poly.pdbx_seq_one_letter_code
_entity_poly.pdbx_strand_id
1 'polypeptide(L)'
;MNPSVHIVKVLSHLKCILTAQIRNKKYYRKWWIPFHLDDFQNMSRSKPNAYEKWDQEWIDSRLPSELQYLDTSRLPIHLKARTQPSKEFFKVTSRREKTEDYRRRLFGEYGFQSGIDPAVLFMNESEVAYEKNKENVSENSVLGVVDAKNEQDKTARQDNETLMLKIKKNLEKMPELLKKFYDQEAKQSSVDSVKVDKMKMLMEEARDRFGYYPHRQDPKFVKLLEEFDERKKLERKQKK
;
A
#
# COMPACT_ATOMS: atom_id res chain seq x y z
N MET A 1 -2.10 -55.57 83.75
CA MET A 1 -0.68 -55.50 83.33
C MET A 1 -0.59 -55.93 81.88
N ASN A 2 0.03 -55.12 81.01
CA ASN A 2 0.69 -55.60 79.77
C ASN A 2 2.13 -56.03 80.15
N PRO A 3 2.82 -56.90 79.38
CA PRO A 3 3.57 -56.51 78.16
C PRO A 3 3.30 -57.45 76.95
N SER A 4 3.52 -57.15 75.66
CA SER A 4 4.51 -56.34 74.89
C SER A 4 5.73 -57.12 74.33
N VAL A 5 6.22 -56.69 73.14
CA VAL A 5 7.45 -57.08 72.38
C VAL A 5 7.35 -58.39 71.53
N HIS A 6 7.79 -58.52 70.25
CA HIS A 6 7.98 -57.57 69.12
C HIS A 6 8.15 -58.27 67.73
N ILE A 7 7.51 -57.68 66.68
CA ILE A 7 8.05 -57.26 65.35
C ILE A 7 9.18 -58.06 64.64
N VAL A 8 8.93 -58.47 63.38
CA VAL A 8 9.86 -58.31 62.21
C VAL A 8 9.05 -57.99 60.93
N LYS A 9 9.53 -57.08 60.08
CA LYS A 9 9.02 -56.77 58.71
C LYS A 9 9.92 -57.40 57.64
N VAL A 10 9.35 -57.95 56.56
CA VAL A 10 9.93 -57.88 55.19
C VAL A 10 8.79 -57.79 54.15
N LEU A 11 9.02 -57.05 53.06
CA LEU A 11 8.08 -56.80 51.96
C LEU A 11 8.04 -57.94 50.92
N SER A 12 6.90 -58.17 50.27
CA SER A 12 6.87 -58.65 48.88
C SER A 12 5.61 -58.17 48.15
N HIS A 13 5.79 -57.61 46.94
CA HIS A 13 4.71 -57.16 46.06
C HIS A 13 4.07 -58.35 45.33
N LEU A 14 2.73 -58.46 45.36
CA LEU A 14 2.00 -59.15 44.30
C LEU A 14 0.73 -58.40 43.85
N LYS A 15 0.90 -57.73 42.70
CA LYS A 15 -0.09 -57.52 41.62
C LYS A 15 -1.32 -56.66 41.93
N CYS A 16 -1.28 -55.43 41.39
CA CYS A 16 -2.49 -54.76 40.95
C CYS A 16 -3.34 -55.71 40.10
N ILE A 17 -4.61 -55.86 40.44
CA ILE A 17 -5.60 -56.46 39.54
C ILE A 17 -5.91 -55.41 38.47
N LEU A 18 -5.07 -55.34 37.44
CA LEU A 18 -5.44 -54.71 36.18
C LEU A 18 -6.64 -55.50 35.64
N THR A 19 -7.83 -54.94 35.76
CA THR A 19 -9.03 -55.37 35.03
C THR A 19 -8.83 -55.02 33.55
N ALA A 20 -7.94 -55.78 32.89
CA ALA A 20 -7.80 -55.74 31.45
C ALA A 20 -9.18 -56.06 30.86
N GLN A 21 -9.81 -55.03 30.28
CA GLN A 21 -11.06 -55.22 29.56
C GLN A 21 -10.78 -56.19 28.41
N ILE A 22 -11.25 -57.43 28.55
CA ILE A 22 -11.25 -58.41 27.48
C ILE A 22 -12.15 -57.82 26.39
N ARG A 23 -11.51 -57.21 25.39
CA ARG A 23 -12.19 -56.64 24.22
C ARG A 23 -12.75 -57.78 23.39
N ASN A 24 -13.93 -58.26 23.77
CA ASN A 24 -14.75 -59.10 22.91
C ASN A 24 -14.87 -58.40 21.56
N LYS A 25 -14.40 -59.04 20.49
CA LYS A 25 -14.48 -58.52 19.12
C LYS A 25 -15.95 -58.30 18.79
N LYS A 26 -16.37 -57.04 18.82
CA LYS A 26 -17.75 -56.63 18.55
C LYS A 26 -17.96 -56.76 17.04
N TYR A 27 -18.50 -57.89 16.59
CA TYR A 27 -18.77 -58.13 15.18
C TYR A 27 -19.76 -57.09 14.66
N TYR A 28 -19.28 -56.15 13.83
CA TYR A 28 -20.11 -55.10 13.25
C TYR A 28 -21.03 -55.70 12.18
N ARG A 29 -22.35 -55.60 12.37
CA ARG A 29 -23.40 -56.17 11.51
C ARG A 29 -23.45 -55.60 10.07
N LYS A 30 -22.53 -54.70 9.69
CA LYS A 30 -22.46 -54.06 8.36
C LYS A 30 -21.05 -54.06 7.75
N TRP A 31 -20.10 -54.81 8.31
CA TRP A 31 -18.67 -54.78 7.96
C TRP A 31 -18.32 -54.92 6.47
N TRP A 32 -19.21 -55.51 5.67
CA TRP A 32 -19.05 -55.71 4.22
C TRP A 32 -19.44 -54.49 3.37
N ILE A 33 -20.05 -53.45 3.95
CA ILE A 33 -20.45 -52.25 3.20
C ILE A 33 -19.22 -51.34 3.08
N PRO A 34 -18.73 -51.05 1.84
CA PRO A 34 -17.63 -50.13 1.64
C PRO A 34 -17.95 -48.76 2.23
N PHE A 35 -16.97 -48.13 2.89
CA PHE A 35 -17.09 -46.80 3.51
C PHE A 35 -18.14 -46.63 4.63
N HIS A 36 -18.75 -47.70 5.16
CA HIS A 36 -19.69 -47.59 6.29
C HIS A 36 -19.01 -47.46 7.68
N LEU A 37 -17.69 -47.65 7.73
CA LEU A 37 -16.88 -47.46 8.93
C LEU A 37 -16.60 -45.96 9.07
N ASP A 38 -17.29 -45.27 9.99
CA ASP A 38 -16.85 -43.94 10.43
C ASP A 38 -15.41 -44.00 10.97
N ASP A 39 -14.70 -42.87 10.97
CA ASP A 39 -13.37 -42.76 11.58
C ASP A 39 -13.33 -43.05 13.09
N PHE A 40 -14.48 -43.15 13.77
CA PHE A 40 -14.62 -43.63 15.15
C PHE A 40 -14.57 -45.16 15.29
N GLN A 41 -14.80 -45.88 14.20
CA GLN A 41 -14.70 -47.34 14.13
C GLN A 41 -13.28 -47.76 13.74
N ASN A 42 -12.52 -46.86 13.11
CA ASN A 42 -11.06 -46.92 13.03
C ASN A 42 -10.45 -46.54 14.39
N MET A 43 -9.43 -47.30 14.82
CA MET A 43 -8.97 -47.39 16.23
C MET A 43 -8.32 -46.11 16.82
N SER A 44 -8.35 -44.97 16.14
CA SER A 44 -7.66 -43.73 16.52
C SER A 44 -8.52 -42.72 17.28
N ARG A 45 -9.87 -42.74 17.15
CA ARG A 45 -10.78 -41.78 17.80
C ARG A 45 -11.79 -42.49 18.71
N SER A 46 -11.79 -42.16 20.00
CA SER A 46 -12.61 -42.86 21.01
C SER A 46 -14.08 -42.40 21.10
N LYS A 47 -14.43 -41.24 20.53
CA LYS A 47 -15.79 -40.68 20.54
C LYS A 47 -16.03 -39.73 19.36
N PRO A 48 -17.26 -39.75 18.78
CA PRO A 48 -18.06 -38.58 18.43
C PRO A 48 -17.39 -37.21 18.40
N ASN A 49 -16.98 -36.68 17.24
CA ASN A 49 -16.92 -35.22 17.11
C ASN A 49 -18.36 -34.68 17.18
N ALA A 50 -18.56 -33.51 17.81
CA ALA A 50 -19.89 -32.95 18.01
C ALA A 50 -20.64 -32.69 16.69
N TYR A 51 -19.92 -32.31 15.64
CA TYR A 51 -20.48 -32.11 14.30
C TYR A 51 -20.77 -33.42 13.57
N GLU A 52 -19.87 -34.41 13.64
CA GLU A 52 -20.07 -35.71 13.00
C GLU A 52 -21.25 -36.48 13.65
N LYS A 53 -21.43 -36.36 14.98
CA LYS A 53 -22.63 -36.87 15.67
C LYS A 53 -23.91 -36.15 15.25
N TRP A 54 -23.83 -34.83 15.04
CA TRP A 54 -24.96 -34.02 14.65
C TRP A 54 -25.43 -34.32 13.22
N ASP A 55 -24.48 -34.53 12.30
CA ASP A 55 -24.72 -34.91 10.91
C ASP A 55 -25.41 -36.30 10.84
N GLN A 56 -24.96 -37.26 11.65
CA GLN A 56 -25.65 -38.55 11.81
C GLN A 56 -27.09 -38.40 12.36
N GLU A 57 -27.31 -37.57 13.38
CA GLU A 57 -28.65 -37.27 13.93
C GLU A 57 -29.57 -36.53 12.94
N TRP A 58 -28.99 -35.86 11.95
CA TRP A 58 -29.65 -35.23 10.81
C TRP A 58 -30.03 -36.23 9.72
N ILE A 59 -29.10 -37.09 9.31
CA ILE A 59 -29.32 -38.15 8.32
C ILE A 59 -30.36 -39.16 8.83
N ASP A 60 -30.34 -39.51 10.12
CA ASP A 60 -31.33 -40.38 10.77
C ASP A 60 -32.69 -39.69 11.01
N SER A 61 -32.84 -38.40 10.67
CA SER A 61 -34.09 -37.68 10.89
C SER A 61 -35.18 -38.11 9.90
N ARG A 62 -36.41 -38.27 10.41
CA ARG A 62 -37.60 -38.63 9.59
C ARG A 62 -38.36 -37.41 9.08
N LEU A 63 -37.75 -36.22 9.13
CA LEU A 63 -38.36 -34.98 8.68
C LEU A 63 -38.20 -34.83 7.16
N PRO A 64 -39.19 -34.27 6.44
CA PRO A 64 -39.00 -33.80 5.07
C PRO A 64 -37.80 -32.86 4.99
N SER A 65 -36.98 -32.97 3.94
CA SER A 65 -35.74 -32.20 3.78
C SER A 65 -35.95 -30.68 3.94
N GLU A 66 -37.04 -30.17 3.40
CA GLU A 66 -37.48 -28.77 3.50
C GLU A 66 -37.61 -28.27 4.96
N LEU A 67 -38.06 -29.14 5.87
CA LEU A 67 -38.29 -28.80 7.28
C LEU A 67 -37.05 -29.06 8.15
N GLN A 68 -36.07 -29.82 7.68
CA GLN A 68 -34.84 -30.12 8.43
C GLN A 68 -34.06 -28.83 8.76
N TYR A 69 -34.00 -27.87 7.81
CA TYR A 69 -33.33 -26.57 8.00
C TYR A 69 -33.95 -25.70 9.11
N LEU A 70 -35.22 -25.92 9.45
CA LEU A 70 -35.92 -25.20 10.50
C LEU A 70 -35.79 -25.88 11.88
N ASP A 71 -35.26 -27.10 11.93
CA ASP A 71 -35.16 -27.88 13.16
C ASP A 71 -33.94 -27.48 14.02
N THR A 72 -34.18 -26.55 14.94
CA THR A 72 -33.19 -26.17 15.96
C THR A 72 -33.02 -27.22 17.07
N SER A 73 -33.93 -28.20 17.20
CA SER A 73 -33.91 -29.19 18.29
C SER A 73 -32.71 -30.14 18.23
N ARG A 74 -32.13 -30.33 17.04
CA ARG A 74 -30.95 -31.18 16.82
C ARG A 74 -29.62 -30.46 17.01
N LEU A 75 -29.56 -29.13 17.01
CA LEU A 75 -28.30 -28.36 17.03
C LEU A 75 -27.26 -28.85 18.06
N PRO A 76 -25.95 -28.80 17.75
CA PRO A 76 -24.88 -29.07 18.71
C PRO A 76 -25.02 -28.25 20.01
N ILE A 77 -24.59 -28.84 21.12
CA ILE A 77 -24.77 -28.26 22.48
C ILE A 77 -24.23 -26.83 22.57
N HIS A 78 -23.09 -26.53 21.95
CA HIS A 78 -22.48 -25.20 21.97
C HIS A 78 -23.21 -24.16 21.11
N LEU A 79 -24.01 -24.58 20.12
CA LEU A 79 -24.88 -23.69 19.34
C LEU A 79 -26.21 -23.44 20.07
N LYS A 80 -26.79 -24.48 20.69
CA LYS A 80 -27.96 -24.33 21.59
C LYS A 80 -27.67 -23.36 22.75
N ALA A 81 -26.48 -23.47 23.34
CA ALA A 81 -26.01 -22.57 24.39
C ALA A 81 -25.82 -21.11 23.93
N ARG A 82 -25.78 -20.82 22.61
CA ARG A 82 -25.84 -19.45 22.07
C ARG A 82 -27.27 -18.98 21.88
N THR A 83 -28.16 -19.83 21.34
CA THR A 83 -29.57 -19.45 21.15
C THR A 83 -30.32 -19.24 22.45
N GLN A 84 -29.93 -19.95 23.51
CA GLN A 84 -30.51 -19.83 24.86
C GLN A 84 -29.35 -19.86 25.87
N PRO A 85 -28.70 -18.71 26.13
CA PRO A 85 -27.52 -18.66 26.98
C PRO A 85 -27.86 -18.86 28.45
N SER A 86 -27.15 -19.78 29.09
CA SER A 86 -27.22 -20.00 30.53
C SER A 86 -26.22 -19.10 31.27
N LYS A 87 -26.36 -18.97 32.59
CA LYS A 87 -25.41 -18.20 33.41
C LYS A 87 -23.97 -18.73 33.33
N GLU A 88 -23.79 -20.03 33.07
CA GLU A 88 -22.46 -20.63 32.86
C GLU A 88 -21.89 -20.33 31.45
N PHE A 89 -22.72 -20.00 30.45
CA PHE A 89 -22.23 -19.59 29.12
C PHE A 89 -21.48 -18.26 29.17
N PHE A 90 -21.93 -17.32 30.00
CA PHE A 90 -21.28 -16.01 30.20
C PHE A 90 -20.05 -16.07 31.12
N LYS A 91 -19.68 -17.25 31.62
CA LYS A 91 -18.55 -17.43 32.52
C LYS A 91 -17.24 -17.43 31.74
N VAL A 92 -16.44 -16.39 31.96
CA VAL A 92 -15.15 -16.21 31.31
C VAL A 92 -14.19 -17.36 31.64
N THR A 93 -13.79 -18.11 30.61
CA THR A 93 -12.89 -19.29 30.72
C THR A 93 -11.46 -18.96 30.28
N SER A 94 -11.31 -18.17 29.21
CA SER A 94 -10.03 -17.89 28.56
C SER A 94 -9.50 -16.51 28.90
N ARG A 95 -8.18 -16.30 28.80
CA ARG A 95 -7.58 -14.94 28.90
C ARG A 95 -8.13 -13.99 27.84
N ARG A 96 -8.47 -14.48 26.65
CA ARG A 96 -9.03 -13.67 25.55
C ARG A 96 -10.45 -13.19 25.82
N GLU A 97 -11.20 -13.90 26.67
CA GLU A 97 -12.56 -13.56 27.08
C GLU A 97 -12.59 -12.56 28.26
N LYS A 98 -11.41 -12.21 28.82
CA LYS A 98 -11.27 -11.19 29.86
C LYS A 98 -11.15 -9.76 29.31
N THR A 99 -11.01 -9.58 27.99
CA THR A 99 -10.86 -8.25 27.39
C THR A 99 -12.19 -7.48 27.42
N GLU A 100 -12.10 -6.16 27.47
CA GLU A 100 -13.29 -5.30 27.44
C GLU A 100 -14.03 -5.44 26.10
N ASP A 101 -13.32 -5.55 24.98
CA ASP A 101 -13.96 -5.76 23.66
C ASP A 101 -14.77 -7.05 23.57
N TYR A 102 -14.33 -8.13 24.24
CA TYR A 102 -15.13 -9.36 24.32
C TYR A 102 -16.42 -9.12 25.13
N ARG A 103 -16.34 -8.34 26.22
CA ARG A 103 -17.50 -7.98 27.06
C ARG A 103 -18.46 -7.04 26.31
N ARG A 104 -17.93 -6.02 25.63
CA ARG A 104 -18.68 -5.11 24.74
C ARG A 104 -19.43 -5.89 23.65
N ARG A 105 -18.75 -6.83 22.99
CA ARG A 105 -19.36 -7.75 22.01
C ARG A 105 -20.46 -8.63 22.63
N LEU A 106 -20.21 -9.23 23.79
CA LEU A 106 -21.17 -10.11 24.46
C LEU A 106 -22.44 -9.36 24.89
N PHE A 107 -22.30 -8.10 25.31
CA PHE A 107 -23.45 -7.21 25.52
C PHE A 107 -24.15 -6.86 24.20
N GLY A 108 -23.42 -6.65 23.10
CA GLY A 108 -24.01 -6.43 21.77
C GLY A 108 -24.82 -7.63 21.26
N GLU A 109 -24.37 -8.87 21.53
CA GLU A 109 -25.06 -10.10 21.11
C GLU A 109 -26.25 -10.48 22.02
N TYR A 110 -26.14 -10.29 23.35
CA TYR A 110 -27.11 -10.82 24.32
C TYR A 110 -27.76 -9.76 25.24
N GLY A 111 -27.39 -8.49 25.09
CA GLY A 111 -27.87 -7.38 25.93
C GLY A 111 -27.64 -7.64 27.42
N PHE A 112 -28.62 -7.23 28.23
CA PHE A 112 -28.62 -7.41 29.69
C PHE A 112 -28.56 -8.86 30.15
N GLN A 113 -28.91 -9.85 29.31
CA GLN A 113 -28.80 -11.27 29.70
C GLN A 113 -27.35 -11.67 29.97
N SER A 114 -26.37 -10.99 29.35
CA SER A 114 -24.94 -11.19 29.59
C SER A 114 -24.48 -10.86 31.01
N GLY A 115 -25.27 -10.10 31.78
CA GLY A 115 -24.89 -9.63 33.11
C GLY A 115 -23.74 -8.61 33.12
N ILE A 116 -23.46 -8.00 31.96
CA ILE A 116 -22.40 -6.98 31.80
C ILE A 116 -22.97 -5.60 32.08
N ASP A 117 -22.23 -4.80 32.84
CA ASP A 117 -22.55 -3.40 33.11
C ASP A 117 -22.44 -2.56 31.82
N PRO A 118 -23.51 -1.85 31.40
CA PRO A 118 -23.48 -0.94 30.26
C PRO A 118 -22.38 0.14 30.32
N ALA A 119 -21.86 0.49 31.51
CA ALA A 119 -20.76 1.44 31.62
C ALA A 119 -19.50 0.98 30.85
N VAL A 120 -19.25 -0.34 30.76
CA VAL A 120 -18.11 -0.95 30.05
C VAL A 120 -18.19 -0.74 28.52
N LEU A 121 -19.34 -0.32 27.99
CA LEU A 121 -19.51 -0.01 26.56
C LEU A 121 -18.80 1.28 26.15
N PHE A 122 -18.60 2.19 27.10
CA PHE A 122 -17.92 3.46 26.86
C PHE A 122 -16.40 3.31 27.00
N MET A 123 -15.69 4.31 26.48
CA MET A 123 -14.23 4.40 26.61
C MET A 123 -13.84 4.79 28.04
N ASN A 124 -12.76 4.20 28.53
CA ASN A 124 -12.16 4.59 29.82
C ASN A 124 -11.59 6.01 29.74
N GLU A 125 -11.45 6.72 30.88
CA GLU A 125 -10.91 8.10 30.89
C GLU A 125 -9.51 8.21 30.25
N SER A 126 -8.69 7.18 30.43
CA SER A 126 -7.37 7.04 29.80
C SER A 126 -7.44 6.85 28.28
N GLU A 127 -8.42 6.09 27.78
CA GLU A 127 -8.68 5.91 26.35
C GLU A 127 -9.18 7.22 25.73
N VAL A 128 -10.10 7.91 26.40
CA VAL A 128 -10.59 9.24 25.97
C VAL A 128 -9.46 10.26 25.91
N ALA A 129 -8.54 10.27 26.87
CA ALA A 129 -7.37 11.14 26.84
C ALA A 129 -6.40 10.76 25.71
N TYR A 130 -6.18 9.47 25.45
CA TYR A 130 -5.34 8.98 24.37
C TYR A 130 -5.90 9.35 22.98
N GLU A 131 -7.18 9.08 22.74
CA GLU A 131 -7.83 9.37 21.46
C GLU A 131 -7.90 10.89 21.20
N LYS A 132 -8.23 11.72 22.19
CA LYS A 132 -8.14 13.19 22.05
C LYS A 132 -6.74 13.67 21.69
N ASN A 133 -5.70 13.08 22.29
CA ASN A 133 -4.31 13.45 21.97
C ASN A 133 -3.92 13.00 20.55
N LYS A 134 -4.42 11.85 20.09
CA LYS A 134 -4.23 11.32 18.74
C LYS A 134 -4.96 12.15 17.69
N GLU A 135 -6.21 12.55 17.95
CA GLU A 135 -6.99 13.51 17.14
C GLU A 135 -6.23 14.84 17.02
N ASN A 136 -5.84 15.46 18.14
CA ASN A 136 -5.11 16.74 18.17
C ASN A 136 -3.76 16.73 17.42
N VAL A 137 -3.12 15.57 17.27
CA VAL A 137 -1.84 15.41 16.56
C VAL A 137 -2.04 15.05 15.09
N SER A 138 -3.08 14.29 14.76
CA SER A 138 -3.33 13.79 13.40
C SER A 138 -4.23 14.71 12.57
N GLU A 139 -5.10 15.48 13.21
CA GLU A 139 -6.12 16.31 12.56
C GLU A 139 -5.84 17.80 12.79
N ASN A 140 -5.74 18.55 11.70
CA ASN A 140 -5.61 20.00 11.78
C ASN A 140 -6.96 20.63 12.15
N SER A 141 -6.94 21.56 13.11
CA SER A 141 -8.10 22.40 13.40
C SER A 141 -8.61 23.09 12.13
N VAL A 142 -9.93 23.11 11.93
CA VAL A 142 -10.60 23.71 10.77
C VAL A 142 -10.14 25.16 10.54
N LEU A 143 -9.97 25.92 11.62
CA LEU A 143 -9.47 27.30 11.55
C LEU A 143 -8.03 27.36 10.99
N GLY A 144 -7.14 26.50 11.48
CA GLY A 144 -5.76 26.42 10.97
C GLY A 144 -5.68 26.02 9.49
N VAL A 145 -6.57 25.15 9.02
CA VAL A 145 -6.68 24.81 7.58
C VAL A 145 -7.15 26.01 6.75
N VAL A 146 -8.13 26.77 7.25
CA VAL A 146 -8.64 27.98 6.59
C VAL A 146 -7.55 29.06 6.55
N ASP A 147 -6.84 29.29 7.64
CA ASP A 147 -5.78 30.30 7.74
C ASP A 147 -4.60 29.95 6.84
N ALA A 148 -4.11 28.71 6.86
CA ALA A 148 -3.05 28.24 5.97
C ALA A 148 -3.43 28.39 4.49
N LYS A 149 -4.70 28.13 4.13
CA LYS A 149 -5.20 28.36 2.77
C LYS A 149 -5.24 29.85 2.42
N ASN A 150 -5.72 30.70 3.33
CA ASN A 150 -5.74 32.15 3.15
C ASN A 150 -4.32 32.74 2.98
N GLU A 151 -3.32 32.17 3.65
CA GLU A 151 -1.91 32.54 3.47
C GLU A 151 -1.37 32.10 2.11
N GLN A 152 -1.63 30.87 1.67
CA GLN A 152 -1.27 30.38 0.33
C GLN A 152 -1.92 31.22 -0.79
N ASP A 153 -3.20 31.59 -0.64
CA ASP A 153 -3.88 32.45 -1.62
C ASP A 153 -3.29 33.87 -1.64
N LYS A 154 -2.81 34.39 -0.50
CA LYS A 154 -2.12 35.70 -0.43
C LYS A 154 -0.75 35.66 -1.08
N THR A 155 0.08 34.65 -0.80
CA THR A 155 1.42 34.53 -1.41
C THR A 155 1.30 34.31 -2.92
N ALA A 156 0.41 33.43 -3.36
CA ALA A 156 0.14 33.21 -4.79
C ALA A 156 -0.33 34.49 -5.52
N ARG A 157 -1.13 35.35 -4.87
CA ARG A 157 -1.50 36.67 -5.43
C ARG A 157 -0.29 37.60 -5.55
N GLN A 158 0.52 37.72 -4.49
CA GLN A 158 1.73 38.56 -4.50
C GLN A 158 2.74 38.10 -5.56
N ASP A 159 2.96 36.79 -5.70
CA ASP A 159 3.86 36.23 -6.73
C ASP A 159 3.35 36.55 -8.14
N ASN A 160 2.05 36.39 -8.40
CA ASN A 160 1.44 36.77 -9.68
C ASN A 160 1.54 38.29 -9.95
N GLU A 161 1.31 39.14 -8.95
CA GLU A 161 1.47 40.59 -9.07
C GLU A 161 2.92 40.97 -9.41
N THR A 162 3.91 40.41 -8.71
CA THR A 162 5.32 40.68 -9.02
C THR A 162 5.73 40.15 -10.40
N LEU A 163 5.20 39.00 -10.83
CA LEU A 163 5.40 38.45 -12.16
C LEU A 163 4.82 39.39 -13.24
N MET A 164 3.59 39.85 -13.07
CA MET A 164 2.94 40.78 -13.99
C MET A 164 3.68 42.12 -14.07
N LEU A 165 4.21 42.63 -12.96
CA LEU A 165 5.06 43.83 -12.95
C LEU A 165 6.40 43.61 -13.68
N LYS A 166 7.03 42.43 -13.56
CA LYS A 166 8.23 42.07 -14.33
C LYS A 166 7.92 41.98 -15.83
N ILE A 167 6.80 41.35 -16.20
CA ILE A 167 6.36 41.23 -17.60
C ILE A 167 6.12 42.62 -18.21
N LYS A 168 5.40 43.52 -17.53
CA LYS A 168 5.19 44.91 -18.00
C LYS A 168 6.51 45.64 -18.26
N LYS A 169 7.44 45.62 -17.31
CA LYS A 169 8.79 46.24 -17.45
C LYS A 169 9.62 45.65 -18.60
N ASN A 170 9.41 44.37 -18.93
CA ASN A 170 10.07 43.74 -20.06
C ASN A 170 9.40 44.15 -21.39
N LEU A 171 8.07 44.18 -21.45
CA LEU A 171 7.30 44.64 -22.61
C LEU A 171 7.59 46.11 -22.96
N GLU A 172 7.77 46.98 -21.96
CA GLU A 172 8.23 48.37 -22.15
C GLU A 172 9.59 48.47 -22.86
N LYS A 173 10.48 47.49 -22.64
CA LYS A 173 11.83 47.43 -23.24
C LYS A 173 11.87 46.71 -24.59
N MET A 174 10.87 45.87 -24.90
CA MET A 174 10.78 45.14 -26.17
C MET A 174 10.96 46.01 -27.43
N PRO A 175 10.32 47.20 -27.59
CA PRO A 175 10.47 47.98 -28.82
C PRO A 175 11.90 48.48 -29.06
N GLU A 176 12.69 48.76 -28.02
CA GLU A 176 14.10 49.11 -28.17
C GLU A 176 14.96 47.90 -28.57
N LEU A 177 14.68 46.74 -27.99
CA LEU A 177 15.38 45.49 -28.32
C LEU A 177 15.09 45.05 -29.76
N LEU A 178 13.84 45.15 -30.21
CA LEU A 178 13.44 44.87 -31.58
C LEU A 178 14.14 45.80 -32.59
N LYS A 179 14.21 47.11 -32.31
CA LYS A 179 14.99 48.05 -33.16
C LYS A 179 16.45 47.63 -33.27
N LYS A 180 17.11 47.35 -32.13
CA LYS A 180 18.51 46.89 -32.11
C LYS A 180 18.71 45.58 -32.88
N PHE A 181 17.75 44.66 -32.81
CA PHE A 181 17.77 43.40 -33.55
C PHE A 181 17.69 43.64 -35.07
N TYR A 182 16.67 44.39 -35.54
CA TYR A 182 16.52 44.69 -36.97
C TYR A 182 17.69 45.53 -37.52
N ASP A 183 18.23 46.47 -36.75
CA ASP A 183 19.43 47.22 -37.10
C ASP A 183 20.66 46.31 -37.27
N GLN A 184 20.78 45.27 -36.43
CA GLN A 184 21.85 44.28 -36.51
C GLN A 184 21.65 43.34 -37.70
N GLU A 185 20.42 42.90 -37.97
CA GLU A 185 20.07 42.07 -39.13
C GLU A 185 20.31 42.80 -40.46
N ALA A 186 19.95 44.08 -40.55
CA ALA A 186 20.24 44.95 -41.70
C ALA A 186 21.77 45.16 -41.91
N LYS A 187 22.53 45.34 -40.82
CA LYS A 187 24.00 45.40 -40.88
C LYS A 187 24.62 44.07 -41.31
N GLN A 188 24.09 42.94 -40.83
CA GLN A 188 24.61 41.62 -41.18
C GLN A 188 24.33 41.27 -42.64
N SER A 189 23.10 41.49 -43.12
CA SER A 189 22.71 41.26 -44.52
C SER A 189 23.44 42.17 -45.52
N SER A 190 23.68 43.44 -45.18
CA SER A 190 24.51 44.34 -46.00
C SER A 190 25.99 43.94 -46.00
N VAL A 191 26.54 43.47 -44.87
CA VAL A 191 27.89 42.89 -44.82
C VAL A 191 27.99 41.62 -45.65
N ASP A 192 26.99 40.75 -45.61
CA ASP A 192 27.01 39.46 -46.31
C ASP A 192 26.75 39.58 -47.82
N SER A 193 25.89 40.48 -48.27
CA SER A 193 25.78 40.82 -49.71
C SER A 193 27.11 41.35 -50.26
N VAL A 194 27.76 42.27 -49.55
CA VAL A 194 29.10 42.78 -49.91
C VAL A 194 30.16 41.67 -49.91
N LYS A 195 30.07 40.65 -49.05
CA LYS A 195 30.95 39.46 -49.11
C LYS A 195 30.64 38.60 -50.33
N VAL A 196 29.36 38.36 -50.63
CA VAL A 196 28.92 37.58 -51.79
C VAL A 196 29.40 38.22 -53.09
N ASP A 197 29.26 39.53 -53.24
CA ASP A 197 29.69 40.23 -54.45
C ASP A 197 31.21 40.29 -54.58
N LYS A 198 31.96 40.50 -53.48
CA LYS A 198 33.42 40.34 -53.47
C LYS A 198 33.86 38.93 -53.87
N MET A 199 33.14 37.90 -53.44
CA MET A 199 33.42 36.50 -53.79
C MET A 199 33.10 36.22 -55.26
N LYS A 200 32.04 36.80 -55.83
CA LYS A 200 31.74 36.71 -57.28
C LYS A 200 32.87 37.32 -58.11
N MET A 201 33.24 38.58 -57.83
CA MET A 201 34.33 39.28 -58.53
C MET A 201 35.64 38.49 -58.50
N LEU A 202 35.98 37.89 -57.35
CA LEU A 202 37.18 37.08 -57.21
C LEU A 202 37.11 35.74 -57.96
N MET A 203 35.93 35.12 -58.03
CA MET A 203 35.70 33.91 -58.83
C MET A 203 35.77 34.19 -60.34
N GLU A 204 35.41 35.40 -60.76
CA GLU A 204 35.58 35.88 -62.15
C GLU A 204 37.06 36.14 -62.46
N GLU A 205 37.79 36.88 -61.61
CA GLU A 205 39.25 37.08 -61.76
C GLU A 205 40.01 35.73 -61.76
N ALA A 206 39.58 34.78 -60.94
CA ALA A 206 40.13 33.43 -60.93
C ALA A 206 39.82 32.66 -62.22
N ARG A 207 38.61 32.81 -62.78
CA ARG A 207 38.24 32.21 -64.07
C ARG A 207 39.08 32.78 -65.20
N ASP A 208 39.33 34.08 -65.22
CA ASP A 208 40.16 34.72 -66.26
C ASP A 208 41.63 34.27 -66.18
N ARG A 209 42.16 34.06 -64.95
CA ARG A 209 43.55 33.61 -64.74
C ARG A 209 43.76 32.10 -64.93
N PHE A 210 42.75 31.26 -64.66
CA PHE A 210 42.88 29.79 -64.70
C PHE A 210 42.08 29.11 -65.83
N GLY A 211 41.16 29.80 -66.50
CA GLY A 211 40.31 29.27 -67.57
C GLY A 211 39.06 28.51 -67.12
N TYR A 212 38.90 28.26 -65.82
CA TYR A 212 37.76 27.55 -65.21
C TYR A 212 37.46 28.11 -63.82
N TYR A 213 36.27 27.80 -63.27
CA TYR A 213 35.93 28.17 -61.89
C TYR A 213 36.59 27.20 -60.88
N PRO A 214 37.55 27.65 -60.05
CA PRO A 214 38.19 26.79 -59.06
C PRO A 214 37.29 26.54 -57.84
N HIS A 215 37.55 25.47 -57.11
CA HIS A 215 36.88 25.21 -55.85
C HIS A 215 37.49 26.09 -54.73
N ARG A 216 36.68 26.46 -53.73
CA ARG A 216 37.09 27.39 -52.64
C ARG A 216 38.29 26.90 -51.81
N GLN A 217 38.56 25.60 -51.83
CA GLN A 217 39.65 24.95 -51.09
C GLN A 217 40.90 24.68 -51.97
N ASP A 218 40.88 25.03 -53.26
CA ASP A 218 41.99 24.76 -54.16
C ASP A 218 43.23 25.59 -53.78
N PRO A 219 44.43 24.98 -53.67
CA PRO A 219 45.64 25.69 -53.24
C PRO A 219 46.06 26.81 -54.21
N LYS A 220 45.61 26.77 -55.47
CA LYS A 220 45.80 27.86 -56.44
C LYS A 220 44.90 29.07 -56.15
N PHE A 221 43.66 28.82 -55.69
CA PHE A 221 42.70 29.87 -55.34
C PHE A 221 43.04 30.52 -53.99
N VAL A 222 43.55 29.75 -53.03
CA VAL A 222 44.07 30.28 -51.75
C VAL A 222 45.22 31.26 -51.98
N LYS A 223 46.18 30.95 -52.87
CA LYS A 223 47.26 31.90 -53.23
C LYS A 223 46.74 33.16 -53.92
N LEU A 224 45.71 33.05 -54.75
CA LEU A 224 45.07 34.21 -55.39
C LEU A 224 44.37 35.12 -54.36
N LEU A 225 43.70 34.52 -53.37
CA LEU A 225 43.12 35.24 -52.21
C LEU A 225 44.21 36.03 -51.45
N GLU A 226 45.34 35.39 -51.17
CA GLU A 226 46.49 36.01 -50.48
C GLU A 226 47.07 37.19 -51.28
N GLU A 227 47.37 37.01 -52.57
CA GLU A 227 47.84 38.08 -53.47
C GLU A 227 46.87 39.28 -53.50
N PHE A 228 45.56 39.02 -53.54
CA PHE A 228 44.52 40.05 -53.63
C PHE A 228 44.36 40.83 -52.31
N ASP A 229 44.44 40.15 -51.17
CA ASP A 229 44.42 40.80 -49.86
C ASP A 229 45.70 41.59 -49.58
N GLU A 230 46.86 41.16 -50.08
CA GLU A 230 48.11 41.93 -50.01
C GLU A 230 48.03 43.23 -50.83
N ARG A 231 47.59 43.16 -52.09
CA ARG A 231 47.34 44.34 -52.93
C ARG A 231 46.41 45.33 -52.23
N LYS A 232 45.29 44.86 -51.68
CA LYS A 232 44.35 45.71 -50.92
C LYS A 232 44.92 46.28 -49.62
N LYS A 233 45.80 45.56 -48.92
CA LYS A 233 46.51 46.09 -47.76
C LYS A 233 47.49 47.21 -48.15
N LEU A 234 48.16 47.10 -49.30
CA LEU A 234 49.05 48.15 -49.82
C LEU A 234 48.27 49.39 -50.25
N GLU A 235 47.20 49.24 -51.04
CA GLU A 235 46.32 50.36 -51.43
C GLU A 235 45.74 51.12 -50.21
N ARG A 236 45.32 50.39 -49.17
CA ARG A 236 44.82 50.99 -47.92
C ARG A 236 45.87 51.73 -47.13
N LYS A 237 47.16 51.40 -47.28
CA LYS A 237 48.28 52.14 -46.66
C LYS A 237 48.68 53.37 -47.47
N GLN A 238 48.44 53.39 -48.78
CA GLN A 238 48.70 54.54 -49.66
C GLN A 238 47.57 55.58 -49.65
N LYS A 239 46.36 55.19 -49.28
CA LYS A 239 45.18 56.07 -49.15
C LYS A 239 44.98 56.61 -47.71
N LYS A 240 45.98 56.53 -46.86
CA LYS A 240 45.92 56.87 -45.43
C LYS A 240 47.03 57.83 -45.04
#